data_AF-A0A9Q0KXV0-F1
#
_entry.id   AF-A0A9Q0KXV0-F1
#
_cell.length_a   1.000
_cell.length_b   1.000
_cell.length_c   1.000
_cell.angle_alpha   90.00
_cell.angle_beta   90.00
_cell.angle_gamma   90.00
#
_symmetry.space_group_name_H-M   'P 1'
#
loop_
_entity.id
_entity.type
_entity.pdbx_description
1 polymer ?
#
loop_
_entity_poly.entity_id
_entity_poly.type
_entity_poly.pdbx_seq_one_letter_code
_entity_poly.pdbx_strand_id
1 'polypeptide(L)'
;MVLMDWRDTHLSNKKDLREKNSRIPTFLYAMPFSSQKIFLEETSLVARPGVPMEEIQERMVARLKSLGIKVKSIEEDERCVTPMGGSLPVLSQRVVGIGGSAGMVHPSTGYMVARTLASAPVVANSIVQYLGSERRLSDDELAAEVWKDLWPIERRRQREFFCFGLKLKCAALMLEIIILHNT
;
A
#
# COMPACT_ATOMS: atom_id res chain seq x y z
N MET A 1 -4.66 13.94 -13.60
CA MET A 1 -4.17 13.02 -12.56
C MET A 1 -2.65 12.94 -12.67
N VAL A 2 -1.94 13.01 -11.55
CA VAL A 2 -0.48 12.83 -11.46
C VAL A 2 -0.21 11.57 -10.65
N LEU A 3 0.61 10.68 -11.20
CA LEU A 3 1.00 9.43 -10.57
C LEU A 3 2.50 9.43 -10.29
N MET A 4 2.88 9.15 -9.05
CA MET A 4 4.27 8.97 -8.63
C MET A 4 5.22 10.09 -9.09
N ASP A 5 4.92 11.35 -8.76
CA ASP A 5 5.82 12.47 -9.09
C ASP A 5 7.05 12.52 -8.16
N TRP A 6 8.16 11.96 -8.64
CA TRP A 6 9.45 11.92 -7.95
C TRP A 6 10.29 13.19 -8.08
N ARG A 7 9.83 14.23 -8.78
CA ARG A 7 10.62 15.44 -8.99
C ARG A 7 10.86 16.16 -7.66
N ASP A 8 12.09 16.59 -7.44
CA ASP A 8 12.58 17.20 -6.19
C ASP A 8 12.91 18.70 -6.33
N THR A 9 12.58 19.32 -7.47
CA THR A 9 12.89 20.73 -7.77
C THR A 9 12.36 21.71 -6.72
N HIS A 10 11.24 21.36 -6.07
CA HIS A 10 10.65 22.11 -4.96
C HIS A 10 11.54 22.20 -3.70
N LEU A 11 12.60 21.39 -3.62
CA LEU A 11 13.57 21.36 -2.52
C LEU A 11 14.83 22.18 -2.82
N SER A 12 14.96 22.83 -3.98
CA SER A 12 16.19 23.53 -4.41
C SER A 12 16.72 24.52 -3.37
N ASN A 13 15.82 25.19 -2.65
CA ASN A 13 16.14 26.23 -1.68
C ASN A 13 16.23 25.71 -0.23
N LYS A 14 16.05 24.39 -0.02
CA LYS A 14 16.08 23.74 1.30
C LYS A 14 17.12 22.62 1.30
N LYS A 15 18.39 22.98 1.53
CA LYS A 15 19.54 22.05 1.44
C LYS A 15 19.32 20.77 2.26
N ASP A 16 18.91 20.91 3.52
CA ASP A 16 18.72 19.78 4.43
C ASP A 16 17.64 18.81 3.93
N LEU A 17 16.48 19.33 3.49
CA LEU A 17 15.43 18.48 2.92
C LEU A 17 15.86 17.80 1.62
N ARG A 18 16.63 18.50 0.79
CA ARG A 18 17.14 17.93 -0.46
C ARG A 18 18.12 16.79 -0.21
N GLU A 19 18.99 16.92 0.79
CA GLU A 19 19.91 15.85 1.19
C GLU A 19 19.14 14.62 1.71
N LYS A 20 18.16 14.84 2.60
CA LYS A 20 17.28 13.77 3.10
C LYS A 20 16.50 13.09 1.97
N ASN A 21 15.93 13.86 1.04
CA ASN A 21 15.19 13.32 -0.11
C ASN A 21 16.11 12.56 -1.07
N SER A 22 17.36 12.97 -1.23
CA SER A 22 18.34 12.23 -2.06
C SER A 22 18.68 10.86 -1.47
N ARG A 23 18.64 10.72 -0.13
CA ARG A 23 18.86 9.44 0.56
C ARG A 23 17.63 8.54 0.55
N ILE A 24 16.46 9.11 0.88
CA ILE A 24 15.18 8.41 0.92
C ILE A 24 14.14 9.30 0.24
N PRO A 25 13.90 9.11 -1.08
CA PRO A 25 13.02 9.99 -1.83
C PRO A 25 11.55 9.74 -1.51
N THR A 26 10.75 10.79 -1.60
CA THR A 26 9.29 10.72 -1.61
C THR A 26 8.75 11.11 -2.98
N PHE A 27 7.49 10.78 -3.24
CA PHE A 27 6.77 11.19 -4.43
C PHE A 27 5.34 11.62 -4.10
N LEU A 28 4.71 12.37 -5.01
CA LEU A 28 3.33 12.83 -4.87
C LEU A 28 2.36 12.06 -5.78
N TYR A 29 1.20 11.66 -5.25
CA TYR A 29 -0.03 11.49 -6.04
C TYR A 29 -0.89 12.74 -5.97
N ALA A 30 -1.46 13.14 -7.10
CA ALA A 30 -2.44 14.22 -7.16
C ALA A 30 -3.63 13.83 -8.05
N MET A 31 -4.81 13.76 -7.44
CA MET A 31 -6.04 13.32 -8.11
C MET A 31 -7.15 14.37 -7.90
N PRO A 32 -7.52 15.14 -8.93
CA PRO A 32 -8.65 16.06 -8.83
C PRO A 32 -9.96 15.28 -8.74
N PHE A 33 -10.79 15.60 -7.75
CA PHE A 33 -12.17 15.15 -7.67
C PHE A 33 -13.11 16.11 -8.42
N SER A 34 -12.77 17.39 -8.44
CA SER A 34 -13.48 18.44 -9.18
C SER A 34 -12.53 19.59 -9.53
N SER A 35 -13.05 20.69 -10.11
CA SER A 35 -12.28 21.91 -10.35
C SER A 35 -11.81 22.59 -9.06
N GLN A 36 -12.47 22.32 -7.94
CA GLN A 36 -12.20 22.92 -6.63
C GLN A 36 -11.68 21.92 -5.62
N LYS A 37 -11.78 20.61 -5.89
CA LYS A 37 -11.45 19.56 -4.92
C LYS A 37 -10.33 18.66 -5.43
N ILE A 38 -9.24 18.52 -4.68
CA ILE A 38 -8.09 17.69 -5.05
C ILE A 38 -7.62 16.83 -3.87
N PHE A 39 -7.32 15.57 -4.17
CA PHE A 39 -6.59 14.65 -3.32
C PHE A 39 -5.09 14.78 -3.57
N LEU A 40 -4.32 14.88 -2.49
CA LEU A 40 -2.86 14.92 -2.53
C LEU A 40 -2.30 13.92 -1.53
N GLU A 41 -1.32 13.13 -1.95
CA GLU A 41 -0.67 12.12 -1.12
C GLU A 41 0.84 12.15 -1.33
N GLU A 42 1.60 12.65 -0.36
CA GLU A 42 3.06 12.53 -0.38
C GLU A 42 3.47 11.21 0.27
N THR A 43 4.32 10.45 -0.43
CA THR A 43 4.57 9.04 -0.14
C THR A 43 6.05 8.73 -0.10
N SER A 44 6.52 8.08 0.97
CA SER A 44 7.79 7.34 0.95
C SER A 44 7.49 5.89 0.57
N LEU A 45 7.98 5.39 -0.58
CA LEU A 45 7.66 4.03 -1.05
C LEU A 45 8.09 2.95 -0.05
N VAL A 46 9.37 2.99 0.32
CA VAL A 46 10.10 1.84 0.86
C VAL A 46 11.32 2.36 1.64
N ALA A 47 11.25 2.35 2.98
CA ALA A 47 12.29 2.87 3.87
C ALA A 47 12.49 1.99 5.13
N ARG A 48 13.74 1.87 5.62
CA ARG A 48 14.10 1.11 6.82
C ARG A 48 15.24 1.83 7.58
N PRO A 49 14.97 2.44 8.74
CA PRO A 49 13.64 2.66 9.33
C PRO A 49 12.72 3.47 8.39
N GLY A 50 11.41 3.39 8.62
CA GLY A 50 10.43 4.21 7.90
C GLY A 50 10.72 5.70 8.06
N VAL A 51 10.37 6.51 7.06
CA VAL A 51 10.51 7.97 7.16
C VAL A 51 9.50 8.50 8.18
N PRO A 52 9.91 9.35 9.15
CA PRO A 52 8.98 9.98 10.08
C PRO A 52 7.88 10.76 9.35
N MET A 53 6.65 10.73 9.87
CA MET A 53 5.53 11.37 9.20
C MET A 53 5.71 12.89 9.11
N GLU A 54 6.34 13.49 10.12
CA GLU A 54 6.64 14.92 10.17
C GLU A 54 7.56 15.34 9.02
N GLU A 55 8.47 14.47 8.59
CA GLU A 55 9.36 14.74 7.47
C GLU A 55 8.62 14.65 6.12
N ILE A 56 7.68 13.72 5.98
CA ILE A 56 6.82 13.60 4.79
C ILE A 56 5.95 14.85 4.67
N GLN A 57 5.36 15.28 5.79
CA GLN A 57 4.57 16.51 5.88
C GLN A 57 5.38 17.74 5.49
N GLU A 58 6.62 17.86 6.00
CA GLU A 58 7.49 18.99 5.67
C GLU A 58 7.80 19.06 4.16
N ARG A 59 8.00 17.90 3.52
CA ARG A 59 8.22 17.79 2.07
C ARG A 59 6.96 18.14 1.28
N MET A 60 5.79 17.65 1.70
CA MET A 60 4.50 17.99 1.11
C MET A 60 4.24 19.50 1.16
N VAL A 61 4.45 20.13 2.32
CA VAL A 61 4.31 21.59 2.48
C VAL A 61 5.29 22.35 1.58
N ALA A 62 6.54 21.90 1.47
CA ALA A 62 7.52 22.49 0.56
C ALA A 62 7.05 22.42 -0.89
N ARG A 63 6.53 21.26 -1.30
CA ARG A 63 5.99 21.03 -2.65
C ARG A 63 4.79 21.92 -2.93
N LEU A 64 3.80 21.94 -2.05
CA LEU A 64 2.60 22.79 -2.18
C LEU A 64 2.96 24.27 -2.33
N LYS A 65 3.88 24.76 -1.49
CA LYS A 65 4.37 26.14 -1.56
C LYS A 65 5.04 26.45 -2.90
N SER A 66 5.86 25.52 -3.42
CA SER A 66 6.53 25.70 -4.71
C SER A 66 5.55 25.73 -5.89
N LEU A 67 4.43 25.02 -5.78
CA LEU A 67 3.36 24.99 -6.78
C LEU A 67 2.40 26.19 -6.65
N GLY A 68 2.62 27.07 -5.67
CA GLY A 68 1.72 28.20 -5.40
C GLY A 68 0.34 27.79 -4.87
N ILE A 69 0.20 26.55 -4.40
CA ILE A 69 -1.06 26.03 -3.87
C ILE A 69 -1.27 26.59 -2.47
N LYS A 70 -2.39 27.31 -2.28
CA LYS A 70 -2.83 27.81 -0.97
C LYS A 70 -3.94 26.91 -0.45
N VAL A 71 -3.64 26.16 0.59
CA VAL A 71 -4.61 25.33 1.30
C VAL A 71 -5.62 26.23 1.99
N LYS A 72 -6.90 26.19 1.58
CA LYS A 72 -7.98 26.94 2.25
C LYS A 72 -8.60 26.17 3.39
N SER A 73 -8.92 24.91 3.13
CA SER A 73 -9.47 23.97 4.12
C SER A 73 -9.01 22.56 3.77
N ILE A 74 -8.83 21.75 4.81
CA ILE A 74 -8.55 20.33 4.73
C ILE A 74 -9.85 19.62 5.10
N GLU A 75 -10.40 18.81 4.21
CA GLU A 75 -11.58 18.00 4.54
C GLU A 75 -11.19 16.77 5.35
N GLU A 76 -10.11 16.10 4.96
CA GLU A 76 -9.58 14.90 5.61
C GLU A 76 -8.05 14.93 5.61
N ASP A 77 -7.48 14.47 6.73
CA ASP A 77 -6.05 14.20 6.95
C ASP A 77 -5.90 12.74 7.41
N GLU A 78 -5.26 11.91 6.59
CA GLU A 78 -5.01 10.50 6.92
C GLU A 78 -3.52 10.19 6.93
N ARG A 79 -3.08 9.52 7.99
CA ARG A 79 -1.74 8.98 8.16
C ARG A 79 -1.79 7.47 8.07
N CYS A 80 -1.14 6.90 7.05
CA CYS A 80 -1.18 5.45 6.81
C CYS A 80 0.22 4.84 6.73
N VAL A 81 0.34 3.62 7.26
CA VAL A 81 1.53 2.77 7.14
C VAL A 81 1.14 1.44 6.52
N THR A 82 1.68 1.15 5.33
CA THR A 82 1.47 -0.16 4.72
C THR A 82 2.69 -1.06 4.95
N PRO A 83 2.54 -2.21 5.63
CA PRO A 83 3.63 -3.15 5.85
C PRO A 83 3.99 -3.85 4.53
N MET A 84 5.07 -3.38 3.90
CA MET A 84 5.56 -3.92 2.63
C MET A 84 6.20 -5.29 2.86
N GLY A 85 5.62 -6.34 2.27
CA GLY A 85 6.19 -7.68 2.32
C GLY A 85 6.19 -8.35 3.70
N GLY A 86 5.13 -8.17 4.49
CA GLY A 86 4.94 -8.80 5.82
C GLY A 86 5.02 -10.33 5.85
N SER A 87 4.69 -11.00 6.96
CA SER A 87 4.68 -12.47 6.97
C SER A 87 3.53 -13.03 6.12
N LEU A 88 3.71 -14.25 5.59
CA LEU A 88 2.56 -15.01 5.10
C LEU A 88 1.67 -15.41 6.28
N PRO A 89 0.34 -15.50 6.08
CA PRO A 89 -0.54 -16.05 7.09
C PRO A 89 -0.19 -17.52 7.36
N VAL A 90 -0.49 -17.99 8.57
CA VAL A 90 -0.40 -19.42 8.91
C VAL A 90 -1.47 -20.16 8.10
N LEU A 91 -1.06 -20.94 7.11
CA LEU A 91 -1.99 -21.56 6.15
C LEU A 91 -2.84 -22.69 6.76
N SER A 92 -2.48 -23.20 7.93
CA SER A 92 -3.21 -24.26 8.64
C SER A 92 -4.18 -23.72 9.69
N GLN A 93 -4.44 -22.41 9.72
CA GLN A 93 -5.32 -21.80 10.72
C GLN A 93 -6.80 -21.86 10.28
N ARG A 94 -7.70 -22.02 11.25
CA ARG A 94 -9.16 -22.11 11.04
C ARG A 94 -9.79 -20.85 10.42
N VAL A 95 -9.24 -19.67 10.72
CA VAL A 95 -9.81 -18.40 10.24
C VAL A 95 -9.18 -18.05 8.89
N VAL A 96 -10.00 -17.96 7.85
CA VAL A 96 -9.56 -17.53 6.52
C VAL A 96 -9.62 -16.01 6.43
N GLY A 97 -8.49 -15.39 6.12
CA GLY A 97 -8.38 -13.95 5.83
C GLY A 97 -8.54 -13.67 4.34
N ILE A 98 -8.77 -12.40 3.99
CA ILE A 98 -8.78 -11.92 2.61
C ILE A 98 -8.13 -10.52 2.53
N GLY A 99 -7.42 -10.25 1.42
CA GLY A 99 -6.73 -8.98 1.22
C GLY A 99 -5.55 -8.78 2.17
N GLY A 100 -5.49 -7.64 2.87
CA GLY A 100 -4.39 -7.31 3.78
C GLY A 100 -4.17 -8.38 4.86
N SER A 101 -5.25 -8.91 5.46
CA SER A 101 -5.18 -9.96 6.49
C SER A 101 -4.72 -11.32 5.94
N ALA A 102 -4.81 -11.53 4.63
CA ALA A 102 -4.26 -12.69 3.95
C ALA A 102 -2.84 -12.48 3.41
N GLY A 103 -2.19 -11.35 3.70
CA GLY A 103 -0.83 -11.06 3.21
C GLY A 103 -0.77 -10.72 1.72
N MET A 104 -1.87 -10.23 1.14
CA MET A 104 -1.99 -9.99 -0.31
C MET A 104 -1.44 -8.64 -0.79
N VAL A 105 -0.99 -7.79 0.13
CA VAL A 105 -0.28 -6.54 -0.18
C VAL A 105 0.90 -6.83 -1.09
N HIS A 106 0.95 -6.16 -2.25
CA HIS A 106 2.05 -6.33 -3.19
C HIS A 106 3.36 -5.83 -2.54
N PRO A 107 4.38 -6.69 -2.36
CA PRO A 107 5.55 -6.33 -1.56
C PRO A 107 6.30 -5.10 -2.09
N SER A 108 6.28 -4.84 -3.39
CA SER A 108 7.02 -3.72 -4.02
C SER A 108 6.22 -2.44 -4.25
N THR A 109 4.88 -2.50 -4.27
CA THR A 109 4.03 -1.34 -4.62
C THR A 109 3.01 -0.96 -3.56
N GLY A 110 2.74 -1.84 -2.58
CA GLY A 110 1.71 -1.63 -1.56
C GLY A 110 0.29 -1.91 -2.06
N TYR A 111 0.09 -2.10 -3.36
CA TYR A 111 -1.24 -2.33 -3.91
C TYR A 111 -1.81 -3.70 -3.54
N MET A 112 -3.08 -3.72 -3.13
CA MET A 112 -3.79 -4.95 -2.78
C MET A 112 -5.18 -5.08 -3.43
N VAL A 113 -5.88 -3.98 -3.73
CA VAL A 113 -7.30 -4.00 -4.13
C VAL A 113 -7.57 -4.98 -5.28
N ALA A 114 -6.85 -4.84 -6.39
CA ALA A 114 -7.02 -5.71 -7.55
C ALA A 114 -6.73 -7.19 -7.23
N ARG A 115 -5.72 -7.46 -6.39
CA ARG A 115 -5.38 -8.83 -5.95
C ARG A 115 -6.47 -9.42 -5.08
N THR A 116 -6.98 -8.65 -4.12
CA THR A 116 -8.09 -9.03 -3.24
C THR A 116 -9.34 -9.39 -4.05
N LEU A 117 -9.70 -8.53 -5.01
CA LEU A 117 -10.85 -8.80 -5.89
C LEU A 117 -10.64 -10.05 -6.74
N ALA A 118 -9.44 -10.24 -7.30
CA ALA A 118 -9.10 -11.44 -8.05
C ALA A 118 -9.11 -12.73 -7.22
N SER A 119 -8.89 -12.65 -5.89
CA SER A 119 -8.99 -13.81 -5.00
C SER A 119 -10.39 -14.14 -4.53
N ALA A 120 -11.31 -13.17 -4.54
CA ALA A 120 -12.68 -13.38 -4.08
C ALA A 120 -13.38 -14.60 -4.73
N PRO A 121 -13.34 -14.78 -6.08
CA PRO A 121 -13.95 -15.96 -6.70
C PRO A 121 -13.23 -17.26 -6.35
N VAL A 122 -11.91 -17.24 -6.10
CA VAL A 122 -11.17 -18.44 -5.67
C VAL A 122 -11.70 -18.90 -4.32
N VAL A 123 -11.76 -18.00 -3.34
CA VAL A 123 -12.27 -18.29 -1.99
C VAL A 123 -13.72 -18.77 -2.04
N ALA A 124 -14.58 -18.08 -2.79
CA ALA A 124 -15.98 -18.45 -2.92
C ALA A 124 -16.16 -19.85 -3.54
N ASN A 125 -15.43 -20.15 -4.62
CA ASN A 125 -15.52 -21.46 -5.29
C ASN A 125 -15.02 -22.58 -4.38
N SER A 126 -13.91 -22.40 -3.66
CA SER A 126 -13.42 -23.38 -2.69
C SER A 126 -14.48 -23.66 -1.63
N ILE A 127 -15.08 -22.62 -1.03
CA ILE A 127 -16.14 -22.78 -0.03
C ILE A 127 -17.34 -23.56 -0.59
N VAL A 128 -17.84 -23.19 -1.78
CA VAL A 128 -18.97 -23.87 -2.43
C VAL A 128 -18.66 -25.34 -2.72
N GLN A 129 -17.47 -25.63 -3.26
CA GLN A 129 -17.04 -26.99 -3.58
C GLN A 129 -17.02 -27.88 -2.34
N TYR A 130 -16.49 -27.39 -1.23
CA TYR A 130 -16.36 -28.20 -0.02
C TYR A 130 -17.68 -28.37 0.74
N LEU A 131 -18.51 -27.32 0.80
CA LEU A 131 -19.86 -27.44 1.39
C LEU A 131 -20.77 -28.36 0.58
N GLY A 132 -20.56 -28.45 -0.74
CA GLY A 132 -21.31 -29.33 -1.63
C GLY A 132 -20.77 -30.77 -1.73
N SER A 133 -19.64 -31.08 -1.10
CA SER A 133 -19.03 -32.41 -1.18
C SER A 133 -19.69 -33.40 -0.20
N GLU A 134 -19.89 -34.64 -0.64
CA GLU A 134 -20.42 -35.72 0.23
C GLU A 134 -19.48 -36.04 1.41
N ARG A 135 -18.19 -35.68 1.26
CA ARG A 135 -17.17 -35.81 2.28
C ARG A 135 -17.24 -34.63 3.23
N ARG A 136 -17.83 -34.84 4.41
CA ARG A 136 -17.78 -33.85 5.51
C ARG A 136 -16.35 -33.68 6.00
N LEU A 137 -15.65 -32.68 5.46
CA LEU A 137 -14.44 -32.16 6.07
C LEU A 137 -14.79 -31.49 7.40
N SER A 138 -13.88 -31.57 8.36
CA SER A 138 -13.92 -30.68 9.51
C SER A 138 -13.72 -29.23 9.07
N ASP A 139 -14.23 -28.28 9.84
CA ASP A 139 -14.06 -26.85 9.55
C ASP A 139 -12.58 -26.43 9.43
N ASP A 140 -11.69 -27.12 10.15
CA ASP A 140 -10.25 -26.84 10.13
C ASP A 140 -9.60 -27.34 8.82
N GLU A 141 -10.03 -28.49 8.31
CA GLU A 141 -9.61 -29.00 7.00
C GLU A 141 -10.12 -28.10 5.86
N LEU A 142 -11.37 -27.65 5.95
CA LEU A 142 -11.94 -26.70 5.00
C LEU A 142 -11.10 -25.42 4.93
N ALA A 143 -10.79 -24.81 6.07
CA ALA A 143 -10.00 -23.60 6.13
C ALA A 143 -8.59 -23.80 5.54
N ALA A 144 -7.94 -24.92 5.85
CA ALA A 144 -6.62 -25.25 5.34
C ALA A 144 -6.61 -25.40 3.81
N GLU A 145 -7.66 -25.99 3.22
CA GLU A 145 -7.78 -26.10 1.77
C GLU A 145 -8.02 -24.74 1.11
N VAL A 146 -8.92 -23.90 1.65
CA VAL A 146 -9.14 -22.54 1.15
C VAL A 146 -7.84 -21.73 1.20
N TRP A 147 -7.03 -21.87 2.26
CA TRP A 147 -5.71 -21.24 2.33
C TRP A 147 -4.73 -21.74 1.27
N LYS A 148 -4.75 -23.03 0.93
CA LYS A 148 -3.92 -23.59 -0.15
C LYS A 148 -4.31 -23.02 -1.51
N ASP A 149 -5.60 -22.90 -1.79
CA ASP A 149 -6.12 -22.31 -3.03
C ASP A 149 -5.83 -20.81 -3.12
N LEU A 150 -5.86 -20.11 -1.98
CA LEU A 150 -5.51 -18.70 -1.90
C LEU A 150 -4.00 -18.44 -2.04
N TRP A 151 -3.15 -19.35 -1.58
CA TRP A 151 -1.69 -19.27 -1.65
C TRP A 151 -1.06 -20.49 -2.35
N PRO A 152 -1.32 -20.70 -3.66
CA PRO A 152 -0.70 -21.77 -4.41
C PRO A 152 0.82 -21.57 -4.46
N ILE A 153 1.57 -22.64 -4.75
CA ILE A 153 3.03 -22.62 -4.68
C ILE A 153 3.64 -21.58 -5.63
N GLU A 154 3.03 -21.35 -6.79
CA GLU A 154 3.42 -20.35 -7.77
C GLU A 154 3.31 -18.94 -7.20
N ARG A 155 2.18 -18.64 -6.53
CA ARG A 155 1.95 -17.33 -5.91
C ARG A 155 2.90 -17.09 -4.74
N ARG A 156 3.19 -18.12 -3.95
CA ARG A 156 4.20 -18.08 -2.88
C ARG A 156 5.59 -17.80 -3.45
N ARG A 157 6.01 -18.51 -4.50
CA ARG A 157 7.30 -18.28 -5.17
C ARG A 157 7.42 -16.88 -5.79
N GLN A 158 6.37 -16.41 -6.47
CA GLN A 158 6.32 -15.06 -7.02
C GLN A 158 6.46 -14.00 -5.92
N ARG A 159 5.75 -14.20 -4.80
CA ARG A 159 5.87 -13.35 -3.63
C ARG A 159 7.28 -13.34 -3.06
N GLU A 160 7.91 -14.50 -2.89
CA GLU A 160 9.29 -14.58 -2.42
C GLU A 160 10.26 -13.84 -3.35
N PHE A 161 10.04 -13.89 -4.66
CA PHE A 161 10.82 -13.10 -5.62
C PHE A 161 10.65 -11.59 -5.40
N PHE A 162 9.43 -11.11 -5.16
CA PHE A 162 9.21 -9.69 -4.81
C PHE A 162 9.82 -9.32 -3.45
N CYS A 163 9.68 -10.18 -2.45
CA CYS A 163 10.29 -9.98 -1.13
C CYS A 163 11.81 -9.99 -1.20
N PHE A 164 12.42 -10.79 -2.07
CA PHE A 164 13.86 -10.74 -2.35
C PHE A 164 14.26 -9.38 -2.92
N GLY A 165 13.53 -8.87 -3.92
CA GLY A 165 13.74 -7.51 -4.45
C GLY A 165 13.56 -6.43 -3.37
N LEU A 166 12.63 -6.62 -2.44
CA LEU A 166 12.41 -5.73 -1.30
C LEU A 166 13.50 -5.84 -0.22
N LYS A 167 14.15 -7.00 -0.04
CA LYS A 167 15.33 -7.08 0.86
C LYS A 167 16.47 -6.20 0.36
N LEU A 168 16.52 -5.95 -0.95
CA LEU A 168 17.45 -5.00 -1.57
C LEU A 168 16.96 -3.53 -1.46
N LYS A 169 15.67 -3.30 -1.18
CA LYS A 169 15.03 -1.99 -1.04
C LYS A 169 13.96 -2.04 0.05
N CYS A 170 14.32 -1.62 1.26
CA CYS A 170 13.58 -1.18 2.47
C CYS A 170 12.01 -1.30 2.64
N ALA A 171 11.44 -1.15 3.86
CA ALA A 171 10.18 -1.84 4.23
C ALA A 171 9.06 -1.02 4.89
N ALA A 172 8.68 0.16 4.38
CA ALA A 172 7.45 0.85 4.80
C ALA A 172 6.98 1.87 3.77
N LEU A 173 5.68 1.82 3.44
CA LEU A 173 4.96 2.90 2.74
C LEU A 173 4.36 3.83 3.80
N MET A 174 4.65 5.12 3.73
CA MET A 174 4.12 6.13 4.66
C MET A 174 3.43 7.23 3.87
N LEU A 175 2.20 7.57 4.22
CA LEU A 175 1.30 8.45 3.46
C LEU A 175 0.70 9.55 4.33
N GLU A 176 0.64 10.77 3.81
CA GLU A 176 -0.23 11.86 4.31
C GLU A 176 -1.19 12.28 3.20
N ILE A 177 -2.49 12.17 3.46
CA ILE A 177 -3.55 12.49 2.50
C ILE A 177 -4.18 13.82 2.88
N ILE A 178 -4.26 14.77 1.93
CA ILE A 178 -5.00 16.02 2.14
C ILE A 178 -6.02 16.20 1.02
N ILE A 179 -7.27 16.41 1.42
CA ILE A 179 -8.35 16.83 0.53
C ILE A 179 -8.55 18.34 0.66
N LEU A 180 -8.30 19.08 -0.42
CA LEU A 180 -8.34 20.55 -0.43
C LEU A 180 -9.56 21.11 -1.16
N HIS A 181 -10.09 22.22 -0.68
CA HIS A 181 -10.96 23.13 -1.46
C HIS A 181 -10.15 24.31 -2.03
N ASN A 182 -10.29 24.57 -3.33
CA ASN A 182 -9.63 25.65 -4.06
C ASN A 182 -10.70 26.55 -4.69
N THR A 183 -10.79 27.80 -4.27
CA THR A 183 -11.58 28.86 -4.93
C THR A 183 -10.77 30.13 -5.07
#